data_AF-A0A399EL31-F1
#
_entry.id   AF-A0A399EL31-F1
#
_cell.length_a   1.000
_cell.length_b   1.000
_cell.length_c   1.000
_cell.angle_alpha   90.00
_cell.angle_beta   90.00
_cell.angle_gamma   90.00
#
_symmetry.space_group_name_H-M   'P 1'
#
loop_
_entity.id
_entity.type
_entity.pdbx_description
1 polymer ?
#
loop_
_entity_poly.entity_id
_entity_poly.type
_entity_poly.pdbx_seq_one_letter_code
_entity_poly.pdbx_strand_id
1 'polypeptide(L)'
;MRWTVVLLAMALSACNRPGSATPEAPPEPVGLSRQGCNQGGLWVEFPLEQGTYRITQAAPGVEPILYASMPDVVGYGTRVETPQASFSFERLEDGRVWTAEVVENRCI
;
A
#
# COMPACT_ATOMS: atom_id res chain seq x y z
N MET A 1 -38.99 -44.76 0.88
CA MET A 1 -38.49 -44.58 2.27
C MET A 1 -37.23 -45.41 2.45
N ARG A 2 -36.22 -44.84 3.16
CA ARG A 2 -34.86 -45.35 3.47
C ARG A 2 -33.83 -45.11 2.34
N TRP A 3 -33.06 -44.01 2.36
CA TRP A 3 -31.86 -43.71 3.18
C TRP A 3 -30.75 -44.76 3.05
N THR A 4 -29.68 -44.44 2.33
CA THR A 4 -28.32 -44.29 2.93
C THR A 4 -27.37 -43.65 1.93
N VAL A 5 -26.92 -42.45 2.30
CA VAL A 5 -25.77 -41.74 1.76
C VAL A 5 -24.52 -42.38 2.37
N VAL A 6 -23.51 -42.71 1.56
CA VAL A 6 -22.16 -43.02 2.04
C VAL A 6 -21.22 -41.96 1.51
N LEU A 7 -20.70 -41.16 2.45
CA LEU A 7 -19.57 -40.27 2.29
C LEU A 7 -18.28 -41.09 2.16
N LEU A 8 -17.33 -40.62 1.35
CA LEU A 8 -15.97 -40.22 1.76
C LEU A 8 -15.07 -40.13 0.51
N ALA A 9 -14.65 -38.91 0.18
CA ALA A 9 -13.37 -38.68 -0.47
C ALA A 9 -12.84 -37.34 0.04
N MET A 10 -12.20 -37.37 1.21
CA MET A 10 -11.27 -36.33 1.60
C MET A 10 -10.02 -36.49 0.72
N ALA A 11 -9.67 -35.45 -0.01
CA ALA A 11 -8.30 -35.23 -0.45
C ALA A 11 -8.02 -33.73 -0.36
N LEU A 12 -7.23 -33.38 0.65
CA LEU A 12 -6.64 -32.07 0.84
C LEU A 12 -5.77 -31.71 -0.37
N SER A 13 -5.93 -30.50 -0.88
CA SER A 13 -4.79 -29.71 -1.36
C SER A 13 -5.17 -28.25 -1.26
N ALA A 14 -4.62 -27.64 -0.21
CA ALA A 14 -4.59 -26.21 -0.02
C ALA A 14 -3.98 -25.54 -1.26
N CYS A 15 -4.81 -24.91 -2.08
CA CYS A 15 -4.37 -23.71 -2.77
C CYS A 15 -4.73 -22.55 -1.87
N ASN A 16 -3.79 -22.20 -0.98
CA ASN A 16 -3.67 -20.86 -0.42
C ASN A 16 -3.59 -19.87 -1.59
N ARG A 17 -4.74 -19.41 -2.10
CA ARG A 17 -4.80 -18.03 -2.56
C ARG A 17 -5.07 -17.23 -1.30
N PRO A 18 -4.13 -16.39 -0.81
CA PRO A 18 -4.53 -15.36 0.13
C PRO A 18 -5.71 -14.65 -0.51
N GLY A 19 -6.78 -14.56 0.28
CA GLY A 19 -8.08 -14.09 -0.18
C GLY A 19 -7.90 -12.86 -1.04
N SER A 20 -8.66 -12.84 -2.13
CA SER A 20 -9.00 -11.66 -2.90
C SER A 20 -8.83 -10.42 -2.04
N ALA A 21 -7.89 -9.54 -2.40
CA ALA A 21 -8.03 -8.14 -2.02
C ALA A 21 -9.47 -7.80 -2.40
N THR A 22 -10.32 -7.65 -1.39
CA THR A 22 -11.68 -7.16 -1.57
C THR A 22 -11.54 -5.93 -2.47
N PRO A 23 -12.50 -5.60 -3.34
CA PRO A 23 -12.58 -4.23 -3.84
C PRO A 23 -12.93 -3.37 -2.63
N GLU A 24 -11.91 -3.10 -1.81
CA GLU A 24 -11.97 -2.37 -0.57
C GLU A 24 -12.31 -0.93 -0.93
N ALA A 25 -13.03 -0.27 -0.05
CA ALA A 25 -13.34 1.14 -0.19
C ALA A 25 -12.10 1.93 -0.68
N PRO A 26 -12.29 2.98 -1.50
CA PRO A 26 -11.16 3.76 -1.97
C PRO A 26 -10.27 4.14 -0.78
N PRO A 27 -8.94 3.97 -0.91
CA PRO A 27 -8.02 4.23 0.20
C PRO A 27 -8.25 5.60 0.81
N GLU A 28 -8.07 5.69 2.13
CA GLU A 28 -8.20 6.97 2.82
C GLU A 28 -7.06 7.91 2.41
N PRO A 29 -7.33 9.17 2.01
CA PRO A 29 -6.27 10.10 1.65
C PRO A 29 -5.49 10.54 2.90
N VAL A 30 -4.16 10.52 2.81
CA VAL A 30 -3.26 11.10 3.81
C VAL A 30 -2.48 12.27 3.20
N GLY A 31 -2.45 13.39 3.92
CA GLY A 31 -1.78 14.61 3.48
C GLY A 31 -0.27 14.60 3.76
N LEU A 32 0.45 15.51 3.11
CA LEU A 32 1.87 15.75 3.40
C LEU A 32 2.01 16.40 4.79
N SER A 33 2.93 15.89 5.62
CA SER A 33 3.29 16.54 6.89
C SER A 33 4.40 17.57 6.70
N ARG A 34 5.36 17.32 5.80
CA ARG A 34 6.44 18.24 5.44
C ARG A 34 6.84 18.08 3.98
N GLN A 35 7.34 19.15 3.38
CA GLN A 35 7.91 19.13 2.02
C GLN A 35 9.04 20.14 1.86
N GLY A 36 10.00 19.85 0.98
CA GLY A 36 11.08 20.78 0.64
C GLY A 36 11.93 20.33 -0.55
N CYS A 37 12.52 21.28 -1.27
CA CYS A 37 13.45 20.97 -2.36
C CYS A 37 14.86 20.73 -1.83
N ASN A 38 15.50 19.63 -2.22
CA ASN A 38 16.91 19.38 -1.93
C ASN A 38 17.55 18.53 -3.04
N GLN A 39 18.75 18.91 -3.48
CA GLN A 39 19.55 18.20 -4.49
C GLN A 39 18.77 17.79 -5.77
N GLY A 40 17.86 18.64 -6.26
CA GLY A 40 17.10 18.38 -7.50
C GLY A 40 15.94 17.39 -7.35
N GLY A 41 15.47 17.14 -6.12
CA GLY A 41 14.25 16.37 -5.86
C GLY A 41 13.39 17.03 -4.78
N LEU A 42 12.11 16.70 -4.76
CA LEU A 42 11.20 17.08 -3.69
C LEU A 42 11.27 16.03 -2.59
N TRP A 43 11.70 16.42 -1.39
CA TRP A 43 11.54 15.61 -0.20
C TRP A 43 10.17 15.85 0.38
N VAL A 44 9.47 14.77 0.69
CA VAL A 44 8.15 14.78 1.33
C VAL A 44 8.14 13.84 2.52
N GLU A 45 7.36 14.20 3.53
CA GLU A 45 7.03 13.33 4.66
C GLU A 45 5.52 13.13 4.73
N PHE A 46 5.10 11.91 5.03
CA PHE A 46 3.70 11.54 5.26
C PHE A 46 3.54 11.12 6.73
N PRO A 47 2.54 11.63 7.46
CA PRO A 47 2.23 11.16 8.80
C PRO A 47 1.59 9.77 8.71
N LEU A 48 2.08 8.81 9.49
CA LEU A 48 1.50 7.48 9.61
C LEU A 48 1.23 7.18 11.07
N GLU A 49 0.26 6.32 11.35
CA GLU A 49 0.14 5.74 12.69
C GLU A 49 1.29 4.74 12.92
N GLN A 50 1.58 4.42 14.19
CA GLN A 50 2.53 3.35 14.48
C GLN A 50 2.03 2.01 13.93
N GLY A 51 2.88 1.31 13.19
CA GLY A 51 2.60 -0.03 12.69
C GLY A 51 3.59 -0.44 11.60
N THR A 52 3.34 -1.61 11.01
CA THR A 52 4.13 -2.15 9.92
C THR A 52 3.44 -1.88 8.59
N TYR A 53 4.12 -1.15 7.71
CA TYR A 53 3.52 -0.73 6.45
C TYR A 53 4.20 -1.38 5.26
N ARG A 54 3.40 -1.89 4.31
CA ARG A 54 3.83 -2.11 2.92
C ARG A 54 3.55 -0.85 2.12
N ILE A 55 4.58 -0.32 1.47
CA ILE A 55 4.48 0.92 0.70
C ILE A 55 4.66 0.63 -0.78
N THR A 56 3.74 1.14 -1.60
CA THR A 56 3.83 1.14 -3.05
C THR A 56 3.89 2.57 -3.60
N GLN A 57 4.86 2.88 -4.45
CA GLN A 57 4.94 4.18 -5.14
C GLN A 57 4.73 4.00 -6.64
N ALA A 58 3.89 4.85 -7.25
CA ALA A 58 3.67 4.95 -8.68
C ALA A 58 3.80 6.39 -9.18
N ALA A 59 4.16 6.57 -10.44
CA ALA A 59 4.09 7.86 -11.13
C ALA A 59 3.14 7.70 -12.34
N PRO A 60 2.43 8.76 -12.75
CA PRO A 60 1.52 8.66 -13.89
C PRO A 60 2.22 8.21 -15.17
N GLY A 61 1.64 7.19 -15.82
CA GLY A 61 2.22 6.55 -16.99
C GLY A 61 3.37 5.58 -16.71
N VAL A 62 3.65 5.26 -15.43
CA VAL A 62 4.74 4.37 -15.00
C VAL A 62 4.20 3.26 -14.10
N GLU A 63 4.75 2.05 -14.23
CA GLU A 63 4.45 0.95 -13.31
C GLU A 63 4.97 1.23 -11.88
N PRO A 64 4.32 0.70 -10.83
CA PRO A 64 4.79 0.92 -9.46
C PRO A 64 6.19 0.33 -9.22
N ILE A 65 7.07 1.10 -8.60
CA ILE A 65 8.51 0.76 -8.50
C ILE A 65 8.99 0.40 -7.08
N LEU A 66 8.31 0.86 -6.03
CA LEU A 66 8.80 0.72 -4.66
C LEU A 66 7.93 -0.27 -3.88
N TYR A 67 8.51 -1.29 -3.25
CA TYR A 67 7.86 -2.14 -2.24
C TYR A 67 8.76 -2.19 -1.01
N ALA A 68 8.48 -1.37 -0.01
CA ALA A 68 9.20 -1.38 1.26
C ALA A 68 8.28 -1.85 2.38
N SER A 69 8.80 -2.68 3.28
CA SER A 69 8.18 -2.95 4.58
C SER A 69 8.91 -2.14 5.64
N MET A 70 8.17 -1.36 6.43
CA MET A 70 8.75 -0.53 7.48
C MET A 70 8.08 -0.86 8.81
N PRO A 71 8.78 -1.51 9.75
CA PRO A 71 8.22 -1.82 11.05
C PRO A 71 8.22 -0.58 11.94
N ASP A 72 7.12 -0.39 12.67
CA ASP A 72 6.98 0.55 13.79
C ASP A 72 7.34 2.01 13.48
N VAL A 73 7.02 2.51 12.28
CA VAL A 73 7.23 3.92 11.91
C VAL A 73 5.99 4.78 12.18
N VAL A 74 6.17 6.03 12.59
CA VAL A 74 5.07 7.04 12.76
C VAL A 74 5.06 8.05 11.60
N GLY A 75 5.76 7.71 10.52
CA GLY A 75 5.83 8.54 9.33
C GLY A 75 6.77 7.96 8.28
N TYR A 76 6.60 8.43 7.06
CA TYR A 76 7.41 8.03 5.92
C TYR A 76 7.98 9.25 5.20
N GLY A 77 9.31 9.38 5.19
CA GLY A 77 10.02 10.39 4.41
C GLY A 77 10.59 9.79 3.14
N THR A 78 10.37 10.44 1.99
CA THR A 78 10.93 9.99 0.71
C THR A 78 11.25 11.15 -0.22
N ARG A 79 12.10 10.88 -1.20
CA ARG A 79 12.46 11.80 -2.29
C ARG A 79 11.63 11.46 -3.53
N VAL A 80 11.00 12.48 -4.09
CA VAL A 80 10.23 12.42 -5.34
C VAL A 80 11.02 13.14 -6.43
N GLU A 81 11.34 12.39 -7.48
CA GLU A 81 12.11 12.86 -8.64
C GLU A 81 11.27 12.88 -9.92
N THR A 82 9.97 12.63 -9.80
CA THR A 82 9.00 12.68 -10.89
C THR A 82 8.10 13.92 -10.74
N PRO A 83 7.50 14.44 -11.83
CA PRO A 83 6.63 15.62 -11.76
C PRO A 83 5.42 15.43 -10.84
N GLN A 84 5.01 14.17 -10.68
CA GLN A 84 3.90 13.74 -9.85
C GLN A 84 4.15 12.30 -9.40
N ALA A 85 3.62 11.94 -8.23
CA ALA A 85 3.72 10.60 -7.65
C ALA A 85 2.50 10.29 -6.77
N SER A 86 2.12 9.02 -6.72
CA SER A 86 1.12 8.48 -5.81
C SER A 86 1.76 7.38 -4.95
N PHE A 87 1.39 7.36 -3.69
CA PHE A 87 1.85 6.40 -2.70
C PHE A 87 0.64 5.68 -2.12
N SER A 88 0.76 4.36 -1.95
CA SER A 88 -0.20 3.54 -1.21
C SER A 88 0.50 2.92 0.00
N PHE A 89 -0.11 3.07 1.17
CA PHE A 89 0.37 2.58 2.45
C PHE A 89 -0.62 1.55 2.97
N GLU A 90 -0.24 0.28 3.01
CA GLU A 90 -1.06 -0.80 3.57
C GLU A 90 -0.48 -1.17 4.95
N ARG A 91 -1.24 -0.96 6.02
CA ARG A 91 -0.86 -1.44 7.35
C ARG A 91 -1.13 -2.93 7.44
N LEU A 92 -0.09 -3.71 7.68
CA LEU A 92 -0.15 -5.18 7.59
C LEU A 92 -0.92 -5.81 8.76
N GLU A 93 -1.06 -5.10 9.87
CA GLU A 93 -1.75 -5.58 11.07
C GLU A 93 -3.27 -5.67 10.87
N ASP A 94 -3.87 -4.73 10.14
CA ASP A 94 -5.33 -4.64 9.97
C ASP A 94 -5.78 -4.46 8.51
N GLY A 95 -4.86 -4.44 7.56
CA GLY A 95 -5.15 -4.32 6.12
C GLY A 95 -5.65 -2.94 5.71
N ARG A 96 -5.63 -1.94 6.60
CA ARG A 96 -6.07 -0.58 6.23
C ARG A 96 -5.12 0.01 5.20
N VAL A 97 -5.70 0.68 4.20
CA VAL A 97 -4.97 1.30 3.09
C VAL A 97 -5.18 2.80 3.09
N TRP A 98 -4.08 3.55 3.02
CA TRP A 98 -4.07 4.98 2.79
C TRP A 98 -3.38 5.32 1.49
N THR A 99 -3.82 6.38 0.82
CA THR A 99 -3.13 6.92 -0.35
C THR A 99 -2.63 8.33 -0.09
N ALA A 100 -1.49 8.67 -0.66
CA ALA A 100 -0.99 10.03 -0.68
C ALA A 100 -0.55 10.41 -2.08
N GLU A 101 -0.77 11.66 -2.45
CA GLU A 101 -0.42 12.16 -3.78
C GLU A 101 0.46 13.39 -3.69
N VAL A 102 1.53 13.37 -4.47
CA VAL A 102 2.27 14.55 -4.88
C VAL A 102 1.78 14.89 -6.27
N VAL A 103 0.83 15.82 -6.35
CA VAL A 103 0.21 16.26 -7.62
C VAL A 103 1.10 17.21 -8.42
N GLU A 104 2.09 17.82 -7.78
CA GLU A 104 3.02 18.76 -8.40
C GLU A 104 4.37 18.71 -7.66
N ASN A 105 5.43 18.35 -8.37
CA ASN A 105 6.80 18.46 -7.89
C ASN A 105 7.42 19.78 -8.38
N ARG A 106 7.41 20.79 -7.51
CA ARG A 106 7.93 22.13 -7.82
C ARG A 106 9.46 22.22 -7.86
N CYS A 107 10.17 21.14 -7.58
CA CYS A 107 11.62 21.12 -7.48
C CYS A 107 12.28 20.69 -8.80
N ILE A 108 11.50 20.30 -9.81
CA ILE A 108 11.94 19.85 -11.14
C ILE A 108 11.08 20.45 -12.24
#